data_AF-A0A5A7WVG7-F1
#
_entry.id   AF-A0A5A7WVG7-F1
#
_cell.length_a   1.000
_cell.length_b   1.000
_cell.length_c   1.000
_cell.angle_alpha   90.00
_cell.angle_beta   90.00
_cell.angle_gamma   90.00
#
_symmetry.space_group_name_H-M   'P 1'
#
loop_
_entity.id
_entity.type
_entity.pdbx_description
1 polymer ?
#
loop_
_entity_poly.entity_id
_entity_poly.type
_entity_poly.pdbx_seq_one_letter_code
_entity_poly.pdbx_strand_id
1 'polypeptide(L)'
;MSEDVTLPILAAGVLLWYLVCALRQWRTEKRAIEPEPTLLWREAGVGGWSDWYELTGVDPATDYDGVLSAVRATATPGATAVQFATVIQPAGAPAYTHRVLFMSAVREPRESALAVMH
;
A
#
# COMPACT_ATOMS: atom_id res chain seq x y z
N MET A 1 42.76 -8.99 39.78
CA MET A 1 42.62 -7.99 38.69
C MET A 1 41.82 -8.49 37.48
N SER A 2 41.14 -9.64 37.55
CA SER A 2 40.30 -10.16 36.43
C SER A 2 38.79 -9.97 36.69
N GLU A 3 38.38 -9.79 37.94
CA GLU A 3 36.97 -9.66 38.34
C GLU A 3 36.38 -8.26 38.13
N ASP A 4 37.22 -7.21 38.06
CA ASP A 4 36.77 -5.82 37.93
C ASP A 4 36.23 -5.49 36.53
N VAL A 5 36.56 -6.29 35.52
CA VAL A 5 36.18 -6.05 34.11
C VAL A 5 35.04 -6.96 33.66
N THR A 6 34.88 -8.13 34.27
CA THR A 6 33.79 -9.07 33.94
C THR A 6 32.41 -8.54 34.34
N LEU A 7 32.30 -7.89 35.51
CA LEU A 7 31.06 -7.31 36.00
C LEU A 7 30.49 -6.20 35.09
N PRO A 8 31.28 -5.20 34.63
CA PRO A 8 30.79 -4.20 33.69
C PRO A 8 30.51 -4.77 32.29
N ILE A 9 31.24 -5.79 31.83
CA ILE A 9 30.94 -6.46 30.55
C ILE A 9 29.59 -7.19 30.61
N LEU A 10 29.31 -7.90 31.70
CA LEU A 10 28.02 -8.56 31.90
C LEU A 10 26.88 -7.52 32.00
N ALA A 11 27.09 -6.44 32.74
CA ALA A 11 26.12 -5.35 32.84
C ALA A 11 25.84 -4.70 31.47
N ALA A 12 26.88 -4.45 30.66
CA ALA A 12 26.74 -3.93 29.30
C ALA A 12 25.97 -4.90 28.39
N GLY A 13 26.25 -6.20 28.47
CA GLY A 13 25.52 -7.22 27.71
C GLY A 13 24.04 -7.28 28.07
N VAL A 14 23.72 -7.21 29.36
CA VAL A 14 22.33 -7.17 29.86
C VAL A 14 21.62 -5.91 29.38
N LEU A 15 22.24 -4.73 29.50
CA LEU A 15 21.67 -3.47 29.02
C LEU A 15 21.44 -3.47 27.51
N LEU A 16 22.38 -4.03 26.73
CA LEU A 16 22.23 -4.17 25.29
C LEU A 16 21.05 -5.10 24.96
N TRP A 17 20.89 -6.20 25.68
CA TRP A 17 19.76 -7.10 25.51
C TRP A 17 18.42 -6.42 25.82
N TYR A 18 18.33 -5.69 26.93
CA TYR A 18 17.14 -4.91 27.27
C TYR A 18 16.83 -3.86 26.20
N LEU A 19 17.84 -3.17 25.66
CA LEU A 19 17.68 -2.21 24.58
C LEU A 19 17.13 -2.88 23.31
N VAL A 20 17.65 -4.06 22.94
CA VAL A 20 17.15 -4.82 21.79
C VAL A 20 15.71 -5.27 22.00
N CYS A 21 15.35 -5.75 23.20
CA CYS A 21 13.98 -6.11 23.54
C CYS A 21 13.03 -4.91 23.48
N ALA A 22 13.42 -3.78 24.06
CA ALA A 22 12.65 -2.54 24.02
C ALA A 22 12.48 -2.00 22.59
N LEU A 23 13.53 -2.05 21.76
CA LEU A 23 13.46 -1.68 20.35
C LEU A 23 12.57 -2.62 19.54
N ARG A 24 12.62 -3.93 19.82
CA ARG A 24 11.71 -4.89 19.20
C ARG A 24 10.28 -4.57 19.57
N GLN A 25 9.99 -4.44 20.86
CA GLN A 25 8.65 -4.11 21.36
C GLN A 25 8.12 -2.80 20.76
N TRP A 26 8.95 -1.75 20.73
CA TRP A 26 8.58 -0.48 20.11
C TRP A 26 8.29 -0.62 18.61
N ARG A 27 9.08 -1.42 17.87
CA ARG A 27 8.79 -1.71 16.45
C ARG A 27 7.47 -2.46 16.29
N THR A 28 7.17 -3.43 17.16
CA THR A 28 5.91 -4.17 17.10
C THR A 28 4.73 -3.27 17.42
N GLU A 29 4.83 -2.43 18.44
CA GLU A 29 3.80 -1.47 18.83
C GLU A 29 3.57 -0.41 17.74
N LYS A 30 4.63 0.14 17.13
CA LYS A 30 4.50 1.04 15.97
C LYS A 30 3.82 0.37 14.78
N ARG A 31 4.18 -0.88 14.46
CA ARG A 31 3.52 -1.65 13.40
C ARG A 31 2.04 -1.92 13.69
N ALA A 32 1.68 -2.09 14.96
CA ALA A 32 0.28 -2.26 15.36
C ALA A 32 -0.53 -0.96 15.28
N ILE A 33 0.13 0.20 15.29
CA ILE A 33 -0.49 1.53 15.24
C ILE A 33 -0.53 2.09 13.81
N GLU A 34 0.38 1.67 12.93
CA GLU A 34 0.33 2.04 11.52
C GLU A 34 -0.60 1.06 10.76
N PRO A 35 -1.80 1.50 10.35
CA PRO A 35 -2.67 0.69 9.49
C PRO A 35 -1.90 0.28 8.23
N GLU A 36 -2.01 -0.99 7.82
CA GLU A 36 -1.51 -1.37 6.50
C GLU A 36 -2.25 -0.55 5.44
N PRO A 37 -1.52 0.08 4.49
CA PRO A 37 -2.16 0.74 3.37
C PRO A 37 -2.99 -0.27 2.58
N THR A 38 -4.14 0.14 2.08
CA THR A 38 -4.99 -0.69 1.22
C THR A 38 -5.01 -0.09 -0.18
N LEU A 39 -4.78 -0.92 -1.20
CA LEU A 39 -4.99 -0.52 -2.59
C LEU A 39 -6.45 -0.75 -2.95
N LEU A 40 -7.12 0.32 -3.34
CA LEU A 40 -8.45 0.28 -3.92
C LEU A 40 -8.37 0.57 -5.41
N TRP A 41 -9.22 -0.05 -6.20
CA TRP A 41 -9.33 0.20 -7.62
C TRP A 41 -10.78 0.16 -8.08
N ARG A 42 -11.04 0.75 -9.24
CA ARG A 42 -12.33 0.69 -9.92
C ARG A 42 -12.16 0.86 -11.42
N GLU A 43 -13.18 0.49 -12.17
CA GLU A 43 -13.19 0.59 -13.62
C GLU A 43 -14.40 1.38 -14.13
N ALA A 44 -14.26 1.96 -15.32
CA ALA A 44 -15.35 2.59 -16.04
C ALA A 44 -15.77 1.72 -17.22
N GLY A 45 -17.07 1.56 -17.41
CA GLY A 45 -17.68 0.96 -18.59
C GLY A 45 -18.79 1.84 -19.17
N VAL A 46 -19.66 1.26 -19.99
CA VAL A 46 -20.79 1.98 -20.62
C VAL A 46 -21.76 2.56 -19.58
N GLY A 47 -21.91 1.90 -18.43
CA GLY A 47 -22.77 2.32 -17.33
C GLY A 47 -22.14 3.34 -16.37
N GLY A 48 -20.93 3.82 -16.64
CA GLY A 48 -20.16 4.67 -15.74
C GLY A 48 -19.16 3.87 -14.90
N TRP A 49 -18.81 4.41 -13.74
CA TRP A 49 -17.81 3.82 -12.84
C TRP A 49 -18.43 2.73 -11.97
N SER A 50 -17.67 1.65 -11.77
CA SER A 50 -17.95 0.64 -10.76
C SER A 50 -17.74 1.19 -9.35
N ASP A 51 -18.16 0.39 -8.37
CA ASP A 51 -17.73 0.55 -6.99
C ASP A 51 -16.21 0.40 -6.85
N TRP A 52 -15.69 0.83 -5.70
CA TRP A 52 -14.31 0.59 -5.32
C TRP A 52 -14.15 -0.83 -4.79
N TYR A 53 -13.16 -1.53 -5.32
CA TYR A 53 -12.77 -2.88 -4.91
C TYR A 53 -11.35 -2.86 -4.36
N GLU A 54 -11.07 -3.76 -3.42
CA GLU A 54 -9.70 -3.97 -2.94
C GLU A 54 -8.87 -4.72 -3.98
N LEU A 55 -7.65 -4.26 -4.23
CA LEU A 55 -6.68 -4.93 -5.09
C LEU A 55 -5.80 -5.85 -4.24
N THR A 56 -6.15 -7.13 -4.21
CA THR A 56 -5.41 -8.15 -3.44
C THR A 56 -4.16 -8.62 -4.17
N GLY A 57 -3.10 -8.97 -3.42
CA GLY A 57 -1.90 -9.60 -3.98
C GLY A 57 -0.90 -8.61 -4.61
N VAL A 58 -1.11 -7.31 -4.42
CA VAL A 58 -0.19 -6.24 -4.82
C VAL A 58 0.20 -5.46 -3.58
N ASP A 59 1.50 -5.27 -3.36
CA ASP A 59 1.98 -4.43 -2.28
C ASP A 59 1.59 -2.97 -2.56
N PRO A 60 0.93 -2.25 -1.62
CA PRO A 60 0.65 -0.82 -1.74
C PRO A 60 1.86 0.08 -1.98
N ALA A 61 3.07 -0.39 -1.65
CA ALA A 61 4.33 0.28 -1.93
C ALA A 61 4.88 0.01 -3.34
N THR A 62 4.21 -0.83 -4.14
CA THR A 62 4.55 -1.06 -5.55
C THR A 62 4.50 0.26 -6.31
N ASP A 63 5.39 0.42 -7.28
CA ASP A 63 5.38 1.59 -8.15
C ASP A 63 4.09 1.69 -8.99
N TYR A 64 3.87 2.87 -9.55
CA TYR A 64 2.67 3.17 -10.33
C TYR A 64 2.46 2.18 -11.47
N ASP A 65 3.51 1.81 -12.20
CA ASP A 65 3.40 0.92 -13.36
C ASP A 65 3.05 -0.52 -12.94
N GLY A 66 3.60 -1.00 -11.82
CA GLY A 66 3.24 -2.29 -11.26
C GLY A 66 1.78 -2.35 -10.81
N VAL A 67 1.31 -1.31 -10.10
CA VAL A 67 -0.10 -1.21 -9.69
C VAL A 67 -1.02 -1.09 -10.90
N LEU A 68 -0.69 -0.24 -11.87
CA LEU A 68 -1.48 -0.06 -13.09
C LEU A 68 -1.57 -1.35 -13.90
N SER A 69 -0.46 -2.11 -14.01
CA SER A 69 -0.42 -3.40 -14.69
C SER A 69 -1.35 -4.41 -14.02
N ALA A 70 -1.29 -4.50 -12.69
CA ALA A 70 -2.16 -5.39 -11.91
C ALA A 70 -3.64 -5.01 -12.06
N VAL A 71 -3.98 -3.73 -11.91
CA VAL A 71 -5.36 -3.23 -12.09
C VAL A 71 -5.87 -3.54 -13.49
N ARG A 72 -5.06 -3.36 -14.54
CA ARG A 72 -5.43 -3.69 -15.92
C ARG A 72 -5.61 -5.18 -16.15
N ALA A 73 -4.86 -6.03 -15.45
CA ALA A 73 -5.01 -7.48 -15.52
C ALA A 73 -6.29 -7.96 -14.82
N THR A 74 -6.73 -7.25 -13.78
CA THR A 74 -7.99 -7.54 -13.06
C THR A 74 -9.22 -6.96 -13.75
N ALA A 75 -9.08 -5.80 -14.42
CA ALA A 75 -10.18 -5.11 -15.06
C ALA A 75 -10.83 -5.93 -16.18
N THR A 76 -12.12 -5.69 -16.41
CA THR A 76 -12.85 -6.33 -17.50
C THR A 76 -12.28 -5.89 -18.86
N PRO A 77 -12.20 -6.78 -19.88
CA PRO A 77 -11.65 -6.42 -21.19
C PRO A 77 -12.38 -5.26 -21.89
N GLY A 78 -13.63 -4.99 -21.51
CA GLY A 78 -14.45 -3.89 -22.02
C GLY A 78 -14.35 -2.58 -21.22
N ALA A 79 -13.55 -2.53 -20.16
CA ALA A 79 -13.36 -1.32 -19.37
C ALA A 79 -12.68 -0.22 -20.22
N THR A 80 -13.29 0.96 -20.22
CA THR A 80 -12.79 2.15 -20.94
C THR A 80 -11.74 2.91 -20.14
N ALA A 81 -11.80 2.86 -18.80
CA ALA A 81 -10.80 3.46 -17.93
C ALA A 81 -10.65 2.66 -16.64
N VAL A 82 -9.52 2.84 -15.97
CA VAL A 82 -9.26 2.29 -14.64
C VAL A 82 -8.71 3.38 -13.73
N GLN A 83 -9.04 3.29 -12.44
CA GLN A 83 -8.57 4.20 -11.41
C GLN A 83 -8.15 3.39 -10.20
N PHE A 84 -7.10 3.81 -9.52
CA PHE A 84 -6.69 3.23 -8.25
C PHE A 84 -6.26 4.28 -7.24
N ALA A 85 -6.30 3.89 -5.97
CA ALA A 85 -5.96 4.74 -4.85
C ALA A 85 -5.33 3.89 -3.75
N THR A 86 -4.28 4.42 -3.14
CA THR A 86 -3.75 3.87 -1.88
C THR A 86 -4.42 4.61 -0.72
N VAL A 87 -5.07 3.86 0.15
CA VAL A 87 -5.79 4.39 1.31
C VAL A 87 -5.06 3.97 2.57
N ILE A 88 -4.77 4.94 3.44
CA ILE A 88 -4.20 4.71 4.76
C ILE A 88 -5.23 5.19 5.78
N GLN A 89 -5.73 4.29 6.63
CA GLN A 89 -6.72 4.61 7.67
C GLN A 89 -6.05 4.71 9.04
N PRO A 90 -5.50 5.88 9.45
CA PRO A 90 -4.71 6.00 10.68
C PRO A 90 -5.44 5.43 11.89
N ALA A 91 -4.74 4.65 12.72
CA ALA A 91 -5.33 4.03 13.91
C ALA A 91 -5.94 5.11 14.82
N GLY A 92 -7.20 4.91 15.22
CA GLY A 92 -7.94 5.85 16.07
C GLY A 92 -8.57 7.04 15.33
N ALA A 93 -8.42 7.14 14.00
CA ALA A 93 -9.12 8.15 13.23
C ALA A 93 -10.59 7.74 13.00
N PRO A 94 -11.56 8.66 13.13
CA PRO A 94 -12.94 8.40 12.78
C PRO A 94 -13.05 7.89 11.33
N ALA A 95 -14.04 7.05 11.03
CA ALA A 95 -14.22 6.44 9.70
C ALA A 95 -14.34 7.45 8.54
N TYR A 96 -14.50 8.74 8.81
CA TYR A 96 -14.53 9.79 7.79
C TYR A 96 -13.15 10.44 7.50
N THR A 97 -12.10 10.12 8.26
CA THR A 97 -10.77 10.72 8.11
C THR A 97 -9.87 9.83 7.24
N HIS A 98 -10.24 9.67 5.97
CA HIS A 98 -9.43 8.96 4.99
C HIS A 98 -8.44 9.92 4.33
N ARG A 99 -7.14 9.60 4.37
CA ARG A 99 -6.15 10.21 3.45
C ARG A 99 -6.17 9.38 2.17
N VAL A 100 -6.66 9.96 1.09
CA VAL A 100 -6.78 9.28 -0.20
C VAL A 100 -5.83 9.93 -1.20
N LEU A 101 -4.84 9.18 -1.68
CA LEU A 101 -4.05 9.56 -2.85
C LEU A 101 -4.76 8.99 -4.08
N PHE A 102 -5.29 9.86 -4.95
CA PHE A 102 -5.92 9.45 -6.20
C PHE A 102 -4.89 9.45 -7.33
N MET A 103 -4.71 8.32 -8.01
CA MET A 103 -3.91 8.21 -9.23
C MET A 103 -4.78 7.55 -10.31
N SER A 104 -4.96 8.21 -11.46
CA SER A 104 -5.83 7.72 -12.54
C SER A 104 -5.07 7.59 -13.85
N ALA A 105 -5.32 6.49 -14.58
CA ALA A 105 -4.80 6.27 -15.92
C ALA A 105 -5.96 6.06 -16.89
N VAL A 106 -6.11 6.97 -17.87
CA VAL A 106 -7.10 6.82 -18.94
C VAL A 106 -6.50 5.98 -20.05
N ARG A 107 -7.25 4.99 -20.57
CA ARG A 107 -6.90 4.28 -21.80
C ARG A 107 -7.61 5.01 -22.94
N GLU A 108 -6.90 5.37 -23.99
CA GLU A 108 -7.57 5.84 -25.21
C GLU A 108 -8.47 4.72 -25.73
N PRO A 109 -9.69 5.02 -26.19
CA PRO A 109 -10.45 4.06 -26.95
C PRO A 109 -9.56 3.59 -28.10
N ARG A 110 -9.49 2.27 -28.36
CA ARG A 110 -9.15 1.84 -29.71
C ARG A 110 -10.27 2.36 -30.59
N GLU A 111 -10.13 3.58 -31.08
CA GLU A 111 -10.82 3.98 -32.28
C GLU A 111 -10.44 2.94 -33.32
N SER A 112 -11.46 2.29 -33.84
CA SER A 112 -11.42 1.60 -35.11
C SER A 112 -10.54 2.41 -36.06
N ALA A 113 -9.32 1.92 -36.31
CA ALA A 113 -8.37 2.47 -37.28
C ALA A 113 -8.87 2.29 -38.73
N LEU A 114 -10.18 2.38 -38.96
CA LEU A 114 -10.88 2.00 -40.18
C LEU A 114 -12.04 2.94 -40.57
N ALA A 115 -12.27 4.07 -39.89
CA ALA A 115 -13.40 4.96 -40.22
C ALA A 115 -13.02 6.37 -40.69
N VAL A 116 -11.80 6.58 -41.20
CA VAL A 116 -11.44 7.81 -41.95
C VAL A 116 -10.78 7.44 -43.29
N MET A 117 -11.55 6.75 -44.13
CA MET A 117 -11.38 6.76 -45.59
C MET A 117 -12.76 6.50 -46.19
N HIS A 118 -13.56 7.55 -46.33
CA HIS A 118 -14.56 7.68 -47.39
C HIS A 118 -14.91 9.17 -47.58
#